data_AF-A0A3A8JPL5-F1
#
_entry.id   AF-A0A3A8JPL5-F1
#
_cell.length_a   1.000
_cell.length_b   1.000
_cell.length_c   1.000
_cell.angle_alpha   90.00
_cell.angle_beta   90.00
_cell.angle_gamma   90.00
#
_symmetry.space_group_name_H-M   'P 1'
#
loop_
_entity.id
_entity.type
_entity.pdbx_description
1 polymer ?
#
loop_
_entity_poly.entity_id
_entity_poly.type
_entity_poly.pdbx_seq_one_letter_code
_entity_poly.pdbx_strand_id
1 'polypeptide(L)'
;MDEALLKKALARADAAVAKGPHATPPDGRRRTRHVAMGDPQADFERVMSILSLHGLLGEDGGLHPDVCLVSVGDHFDWGPASERERVARSGLRLVAWLASHPADQTVLLLGNHDLGRVGELADFTDATFREAQVEADGLYRGDDTDAAAERDFIARWPGLPTVELVARDFSAWNEEQRAWVEHLLRARRFRVAHAAGAALLVLHAGVTREDLEVVGLERERWADARAVADALNGVMDRTVAAWTDGPLVLPRLHHPGNAASGEGTGIFYQRPSLQAEDAERVRGTPRRRFDPRRLPLGLTQVVGHTRDKRVRELVSPGPVRDGVLRHLVTEGTRVEYAHGPPRDTGPSEAVMVFTDGAMREGRAEDFELFDLETRRAVPLAS
;
A
#
# COMPACT_ATOMS: atom_id res chain seq x y z
N MET A 1 -16.35 15.04 -11.58
CA MET A 1 -15.71 16.14 -10.84
C MET A 1 -15.78 17.41 -11.67
N ASP A 2 -15.99 18.57 -11.05
CA ASP A 2 -15.91 19.88 -11.70
C ASP A 2 -14.48 20.11 -12.25
N GLU A 3 -14.37 20.49 -13.53
CA GLU A 3 -13.09 20.76 -14.21
C GLU A 3 -12.29 21.86 -13.50
N ALA A 4 -12.97 22.87 -12.94
CA ALA A 4 -12.31 23.94 -12.20
C ALA A 4 -11.68 23.43 -10.90
N LEU A 5 -12.33 22.49 -10.21
CA LEU A 5 -11.80 21.85 -9.02
C LEU A 5 -10.59 20.96 -9.34
N LEU A 6 -10.68 20.16 -10.41
CA LEU A 6 -9.54 19.35 -10.87
C LEU A 6 -8.31 20.20 -11.15
N LYS A 7 -8.49 21.33 -11.85
CA LYS A 7 -7.41 22.26 -12.17
C LYS A 7 -6.74 22.81 -10.90
N LYS A 8 -7.50 23.09 -9.84
CA LYS A 8 -6.95 23.54 -8.55
C LYS A 8 -6.18 22.44 -7.85
N ALA A 9 -6.69 21.20 -7.85
CA ALA A 9 -6.00 20.05 -7.27
C ALA A 9 -4.67 19.78 -7.98
N LEU A 10 -4.66 19.83 -9.32
CA LEU A 10 -3.45 19.73 -10.13
C LEU A 10 -2.46 20.85 -9.83
N ALA A 11 -2.91 22.11 -9.81
CA ALA A 11 -2.05 23.24 -9.50
C ALA A 11 -1.43 23.13 -8.10
N ARG A 12 -2.18 22.63 -7.12
CA ARG A 12 -1.68 22.35 -5.77
C ARG A 12 -0.62 21.24 -5.78
N ALA A 13 -0.88 20.13 -6.47
CA ALA A 13 0.07 19.03 -6.58
C ALA A 13 1.37 19.48 -7.27
N ASP A 14 1.26 20.21 -8.39
CA ASP A 14 2.41 20.75 -9.12
C ASP A 14 3.23 21.74 -8.27
N ALA A 15 2.56 22.60 -7.50
CA ALA A 15 3.24 23.49 -6.55
C ALA A 15 3.97 22.71 -5.44
N ALA A 16 3.38 21.61 -4.97
CA ALA A 16 4.01 20.73 -3.97
C ALA A 16 5.23 20.00 -4.54
N VAL A 17 5.14 19.48 -5.77
CA VAL A 17 6.28 18.87 -6.49
C VAL A 17 7.40 19.90 -6.68
N ALA A 18 7.07 21.10 -7.18
CA ALA A 18 8.04 22.16 -7.42
C ALA A 18 8.76 22.64 -6.14
N LYS A 19 8.11 22.54 -4.98
CA LYS A 19 8.72 22.82 -3.67
C LYS A 19 9.78 21.78 -3.27
N GLY A 20 9.76 20.60 -3.89
CA GLY A 20 10.60 19.46 -3.54
C GLY A 20 10.11 18.72 -2.29
N PRO A 21 10.83 17.66 -1.86
CA PRO A 21 10.43 16.82 -0.74
C PRO A 21 10.17 17.62 0.54
N HIS A 22 8.96 17.51 1.07
CA HIS A 22 8.55 18.14 2.31
C HIS A 22 7.44 17.37 3.01
N ALA A 23 7.24 17.65 4.29
CA ALA A 23 6.13 17.16 5.08
C ALA A 23 5.49 18.33 5.83
N THR A 24 4.18 18.56 5.63
CA THR A 24 3.44 19.57 6.40
C THR A 24 3.17 19.04 7.83
N PRO A 25 3.54 19.78 8.90
CA PRO A 25 3.29 19.36 10.27
C PRO A 25 1.79 19.30 10.59
N PRO A 26 1.38 18.60 11.67
CA PRO A 26 -0.01 18.61 12.12
C PRO A 26 -0.45 20.04 12.48
N ASP A 27 -1.72 20.36 12.23
CA ASP A 27 -2.29 21.68 12.53
C ASP A 27 -3.17 21.70 13.79
N GLY A 28 -3.37 20.54 14.42
CA GLY A 28 -4.12 20.34 15.66
C GLY A 28 -5.64 20.41 15.49
N ARG A 29 -6.16 20.54 14.26
CA ARG A 29 -7.60 20.65 14.03
C ARG A 29 -8.25 19.27 14.11
N ARG A 30 -9.36 19.21 14.83
CA ARG A 30 -10.17 17.99 14.93
C ARG A 30 -10.85 17.71 13.58
N ARG A 31 -10.71 16.47 13.10
CA ARG A 31 -11.41 15.95 11.92
C ARG A 31 -12.63 15.11 12.36
N THR A 32 -13.70 15.16 11.59
CA THR A 32 -14.96 14.45 11.88
C THR A 32 -15.26 13.33 10.90
N ARG A 33 -14.57 13.29 9.75
CA ARG A 33 -14.73 12.25 8.73
C ARG A 33 -13.40 11.54 8.55
N HIS A 34 -13.28 10.30 9.03
CA HIS A 34 -12.06 9.50 8.87
C HIS A 34 -12.29 8.46 7.78
N VAL A 35 -11.52 8.55 6.69
CA VAL A 35 -11.72 7.72 5.50
C VAL A 35 -10.42 7.03 5.13
N ALA A 36 -10.49 5.75 4.78
CA ALA A 36 -9.36 5.01 4.20
C ALA A 36 -9.55 4.82 2.69
N MET A 37 -8.47 5.03 1.95
CA MET A 37 -8.34 4.81 0.51
C MET A 37 -7.23 3.79 0.29
N GLY A 38 -7.56 2.61 -0.23
CA GLY A 38 -6.59 1.56 -0.54
C GLY A 38 -6.05 1.66 -1.95
N ASP A 39 -4.77 1.32 -2.10
CA ASP A 39 -4.10 1.10 -3.38
C ASP A 39 -4.42 2.18 -4.44
N PRO A 40 -3.91 3.41 -4.27
CA PRO A 40 -4.16 4.48 -5.21
C PRO A 40 -3.25 4.37 -6.45
N GLN A 41 -2.90 3.15 -6.91
CA GLN A 41 -2.24 2.86 -8.18
C GLN A 41 -3.13 3.21 -9.39
N ALA A 42 -3.43 4.50 -9.53
CA ALA A 42 -4.23 5.09 -10.59
C ALA A 42 -3.69 6.48 -10.94
N ASP A 43 -4.25 7.07 -11.99
CA ASP A 43 -3.92 8.44 -12.33
C ASP A 43 -4.37 9.44 -11.25
N PHE A 44 -3.58 10.48 -10.99
CA PHE A 44 -3.91 11.54 -10.06
C PHE A 44 -5.32 12.12 -10.30
N GLU A 45 -5.71 12.35 -11.56
CA GLU A 45 -7.02 12.89 -11.89
C GLU A 45 -8.16 11.91 -11.51
N ARG A 46 -7.89 10.61 -11.63
CA ARG A 46 -8.81 9.55 -11.22
C ARG A 46 -8.98 9.53 -9.69
N VAL A 47 -7.87 9.61 -8.94
CA VAL A 47 -7.91 9.70 -7.48
C VAL A 47 -8.72 10.93 -7.05
N MET A 48 -8.44 12.10 -7.62
CA MET A 48 -9.17 13.33 -7.29
C MET A 48 -10.66 13.24 -7.66
N SER A 49 -10.99 12.58 -8.77
CA SER A 49 -12.37 12.36 -9.17
C SER A 49 -13.14 11.52 -8.16
N ILE A 50 -12.54 10.44 -7.65
CA ILE A 50 -13.12 9.58 -6.61
C ILE A 50 -13.30 10.37 -5.31
N LEU A 51 -12.25 11.07 -4.85
CA LEU A 51 -12.35 11.90 -3.64
C LEU A 51 -13.43 13.00 -3.78
N SER A 52 -13.57 13.60 -4.95
CA SER A 52 -14.62 14.58 -5.25
C SER A 52 -16.01 13.96 -5.21
N LEU A 53 -16.19 12.77 -5.80
CA LEU A 53 -17.46 12.04 -5.80
C LEU A 53 -17.94 11.68 -4.39
N HIS A 54 -17.02 11.48 -3.44
CA HIS A 54 -17.34 11.26 -2.03
C HIS A 54 -17.38 12.56 -1.19
N GLY A 55 -17.32 13.73 -1.83
CA GLY A 55 -17.37 15.02 -1.18
C GLY A 55 -16.22 15.24 -0.19
N LEU A 56 -15.02 14.73 -0.49
CA LEU A 56 -13.84 14.82 0.37
C LEU A 56 -12.92 16.00 0.00
N LEU A 57 -13.10 16.59 -1.18
CA LEU A 57 -12.31 17.73 -1.63
C LEU A 57 -13.00 19.06 -1.26
N GLY A 58 -12.19 20.04 -0.83
CA GLY A 58 -12.61 21.42 -0.64
C GLY A 58 -12.47 22.24 -1.93
N GLU A 59 -13.01 23.46 -1.93
CA GLU A 59 -13.04 24.33 -3.11
C GLU A 59 -11.65 24.77 -3.61
N ASP A 60 -10.60 24.60 -2.82
CA ASP A 60 -9.21 24.94 -3.12
C ASP A 60 -8.43 23.79 -3.78
N GLY A 61 -9.08 22.66 -4.03
CA GLY A 61 -8.42 21.45 -4.56
C GLY A 61 -7.63 20.65 -3.53
N GLY A 62 -7.73 21.00 -2.24
CA GLY A 62 -7.25 20.20 -1.12
C GLY A 62 -8.35 19.31 -0.54
N LEU A 63 -8.04 18.56 0.53
CA LEU A 63 -9.04 17.87 1.33
C LEU A 63 -9.86 18.88 2.13
N HIS A 64 -11.16 18.60 2.29
CA HIS A 64 -12.01 19.41 3.15
C HIS A 64 -11.45 19.42 4.60
N PRO A 65 -11.50 20.55 5.32
CA PRO A 65 -10.86 20.67 6.64
C PRO A 65 -11.38 19.70 7.71
N ASP A 66 -12.53 19.06 7.51
CA ASP A 66 -13.10 18.10 8.45
C ASP A 66 -12.73 16.63 8.14
N VAL A 67 -12.04 16.39 7.01
CA VAL A 67 -11.63 15.07 6.55
C VAL A 67 -10.25 14.72 7.09
N CYS A 68 -10.12 13.49 7.59
CA CYS A 68 -8.87 12.78 7.73
C CYS A 68 -8.82 11.65 6.69
N LEU A 69 -7.85 11.67 5.78
CA LEU A 69 -7.66 10.64 4.77
C LEU A 69 -6.47 9.75 5.12
N VAL A 70 -6.70 8.44 5.27
CA VAL A 70 -5.65 7.43 5.39
C VAL A 70 -5.41 6.81 4.02
N SER A 71 -4.30 7.17 3.37
CA SER A 71 -3.87 6.60 2.08
C SER A 71 -3.05 5.33 2.36
N VAL A 72 -3.55 4.19 1.89
CA VAL A 72 -3.02 2.87 2.25
C VAL A 72 -2.16 2.30 1.12
N GLY A 73 -0.88 2.69 1.12
CA GLY A 73 0.21 2.08 0.37
C GLY A 73 0.10 2.13 -1.15
N ASP A 74 1.20 1.80 -1.82
CA ASP A 74 1.30 1.60 -3.26
C ASP A 74 0.89 2.82 -4.09
N HIS A 75 1.60 3.93 -3.89
CA HIS A 75 1.31 5.18 -4.59
C HIS A 75 1.88 5.24 -6.01
N PHE A 76 2.63 4.22 -6.41
CA PHE A 76 3.41 4.20 -7.65
C PHE A 76 3.27 2.88 -8.42
N ASP A 77 3.77 2.90 -9.66
CA ASP A 77 3.82 1.80 -10.63
C ASP A 77 2.46 1.23 -11.02
N TRP A 78 1.98 1.64 -12.19
CA TRP A 78 0.80 1.08 -12.81
C TRP A 78 0.82 1.39 -14.31
N GLY A 79 -0.12 0.80 -15.03
CA GLY A 79 -0.29 1.06 -16.46
C GLY A 79 0.76 0.38 -17.34
N PRO A 80 0.65 0.58 -18.66
CA PRO A 80 1.52 -0.07 -19.63
C PRO A 80 2.87 0.66 -19.78
N ALA A 81 3.85 -0.04 -20.36
CA ALA A 81 5.19 0.50 -20.62
C ALA A 81 5.18 1.83 -21.41
N SER A 82 4.23 2.00 -22.32
CA SER A 82 4.07 3.23 -23.13
C SER A 82 3.71 4.47 -22.34
N GLU A 83 3.28 4.34 -21.07
CA GLU A 83 2.80 5.45 -20.25
C GLU A 83 3.69 5.77 -19.05
N ARG A 84 4.81 5.05 -18.86
CA ARG A 84 5.66 5.11 -17.65
C ARG A 84 6.05 6.51 -17.22
N GLU A 85 6.44 7.37 -18.15
CA GLU A 85 6.85 8.74 -17.82
C GLU A 85 5.67 9.57 -17.25
N ARG A 86 4.47 9.37 -17.82
CA ARG A 86 3.23 10.01 -17.35
C ARG A 86 2.83 9.45 -15.98
N VAL A 87 2.89 8.13 -15.82
CA VAL A 87 2.62 7.41 -14.57
C VAL A 87 3.56 7.88 -13.46
N ALA A 88 4.86 7.99 -13.75
CA ALA A 88 5.87 8.40 -12.79
C ALA A 88 5.58 9.80 -12.23
N ARG A 89 5.22 10.75 -13.11
CA ARG A 89 4.77 12.09 -12.69
C ARG A 89 3.46 12.06 -11.91
N SER A 90 2.51 11.23 -12.33
CA SER A 90 1.19 11.12 -11.71
C SER A 90 1.26 10.59 -10.27
N GLY A 91 2.03 9.52 -10.04
CA GLY A 91 2.27 8.99 -8.69
C GLY A 91 3.03 9.99 -7.80
N LEU A 92 4.03 10.69 -8.35
CA LEU A 92 4.74 11.73 -7.59
C LEU A 92 3.81 12.89 -7.21
N ARG A 93 2.95 13.35 -8.12
CA ARG A 93 1.92 14.37 -7.83
C ARG A 93 1.01 13.93 -6.70
N LEU A 94 0.58 12.67 -6.69
CA LEU A 94 -0.26 12.14 -5.61
C LEU A 94 0.46 12.22 -4.26
N VAL A 95 1.69 11.71 -4.16
CA VAL A 95 2.47 11.73 -2.91
C VAL A 95 2.74 13.17 -2.45
N ALA A 96 3.15 14.06 -3.36
CA ALA A 96 3.39 15.46 -3.04
C ALA A 96 2.11 16.18 -2.59
N TRP A 97 0.98 15.92 -3.26
CA TRP A 97 -0.32 16.46 -2.86
C TRP A 97 -0.70 15.99 -1.46
N LEU A 98 -0.63 14.68 -1.17
CA LEU A 98 -0.93 14.10 0.15
C LEU A 98 -0.01 14.66 1.26
N ALA A 99 1.28 14.80 0.98
CA ALA A 99 2.26 15.33 1.92
C ALA A 99 2.12 16.84 2.17
N SER A 100 1.47 17.56 1.25
CA SER A 100 1.16 18.99 1.40
C SER A 100 0.13 19.27 2.49
N HIS A 101 -0.71 18.29 2.84
CA HIS A 101 -1.69 18.40 3.92
C HIS A 101 -1.05 18.15 5.29
N PRO A 102 -1.58 18.78 6.36
CA PRO A 102 -1.18 18.51 7.73
C PRO A 102 -1.14 17.02 8.08
N ALA A 103 -0.20 16.63 8.93
CA ALA A 103 0.03 15.24 9.28
C ALA A 103 -1.13 14.56 10.04
N ASP A 104 -2.04 15.35 10.59
CA ASP A 104 -3.28 14.93 11.23
C ASP A 104 -4.52 15.06 10.31
N GLN A 105 -4.35 15.53 9.07
CA GLN A 105 -5.38 15.53 8.02
C GLN A 105 -5.18 14.41 7.00
N THR A 106 -3.92 14.07 6.70
CA THR A 106 -3.61 12.95 5.79
C THR A 106 -2.66 12.00 6.50
N VAL A 107 -2.94 10.71 6.52
CA VAL A 107 -2.02 9.67 7.01
C VAL A 107 -1.52 8.89 5.81
N LEU A 108 -0.20 8.81 5.65
CA LEU A 108 0.46 8.12 4.56
C LEU A 108 0.99 6.78 5.08
N LEU A 109 0.44 5.66 4.60
CA LEU A 109 0.95 4.33 4.90
C LEU A 109 1.78 3.82 3.72
N LEU A 110 2.86 3.11 4.02
CA LEU A 110 3.72 2.52 2.98
C LEU A 110 3.14 1.23 2.45
N GLY A 111 3.19 1.07 1.13
CA GLY A 111 3.07 -0.21 0.45
C GLY A 111 4.41 -0.74 -0.04
N ASN A 112 4.37 -1.89 -0.70
CA ASN A 112 5.58 -2.51 -1.25
C ASN A 112 6.16 -1.71 -2.42
N HIS A 113 5.34 -1.05 -3.23
CA HIS A 113 5.83 -0.18 -4.29
C HIS A 113 6.51 1.05 -3.70
N ASP A 114 5.94 1.67 -2.67
CA ASP A 114 6.61 2.80 -2.00
C ASP A 114 7.98 2.40 -1.45
N LEU A 115 8.05 1.26 -0.74
CA LEU A 115 9.30 0.74 -0.19
C LEU A 115 10.31 0.33 -1.26
N GLY A 116 9.86 -0.14 -2.44
CA GLY A 116 10.74 -0.49 -3.55
C GLY A 116 11.69 0.63 -3.96
N ARG A 117 11.31 1.91 -3.74
CA ARG A 117 12.16 3.08 -4.04
C ARG A 117 13.43 3.11 -3.18
N VAL A 118 13.34 2.64 -1.95
CA VAL A 118 14.42 2.71 -0.94
C VAL A 118 14.89 1.33 -0.48
N GLY A 119 14.23 0.26 -0.91
CA GLY A 119 14.60 -1.14 -0.71
C GLY A 119 15.30 -1.69 -1.95
N GLU A 120 14.55 -2.36 -2.81
CA GLU A 120 15.06 -3.02 -4.03
C GLU A 120 15.85 -2.10 -4.96
N LEU A 121 15.43 -0.85 -5.08
CA LEU A 121 15.98 0.10 -6.05
C LEU A 121 16.90 1.15 -5.41
N ALA A 122 17.35 0.90 -4.17
CA ALA A 122 18.13 1.86 -3.39
C ALA A 122 19.43 2.29 -4.10
N ASP A 123 20.11 1.34 -4.77
CA ASP A 123 21.43 1.55 -5.36
C ASP A 123 21.37 1.94 -6.86
N PHE A 124 20.17 2.09 -7.42
CA PHE A 124 20.01 2.45 -8.83
C PHE A 124 20.07 3.97 -9.06
N THR A 125 20.40 4.36 -10.28
CA THR A 125 20.23 5.72 -10.81
C THR A 125 19.22 5.68 -11.95
N ASP A 126 18.68 6.83 -12.35
CA ASP A 126 17.76 6.89 -13.50
C ASP A 126 18.39 6.24 -14.74
N ALA A 127 19.70 6.47 -14.96
CA ALA A 127 20.44 5.88 -16.07
C ALA A 127 20.59 4.36 -15.94
N THR A 128 21.08 3.86 -14.80
CA THR A 128 21.34 2.41 -14.63
C THR A 128 20.04 1.60 -14.56
N PHE A 129 18.97 2.14 -13.95
CA PHE A 129 17.68 1.48 -13.96
C PHE A 129 17.07 1.48 -15.36
N ARG A 130 17.23 2.56 -16.13
CA ARG A 130 16.74 2.60 -17.51
C ARG A 130 17.40 1.56 -18.39
N GLU A 131 18.71 1.34 -18.25
CA GLU A 131 19.43 0.28 -18.95
C GLU A 131 18.84 -1.11 -18.62
N ALA A 132 18.69 -1.41 -17.33
CA ALA A 132 18.07 -2.66 -16.89
C ALA A 132 16.63 -2.82 -17.39
N GLN A 133 15.85 -1.73 -17.39
CA GLN A 133 14.46 -1.74 -17.83
C GLN A 133 14.32 -2.00 -19.34
N VAL A 134 15.18 -1.41 -20.17
CA VAL A 134 15.18 -1.68 -21.62
C VAL A 134 15.46 -3.15 -21.91
N GLU A 135 16.39 -3.75 -21.18
CA GLU A 135 16.69 -5.17 -21.30
C GLU A 135 15.49 -6.03 -20.83
N ALA A 136 14.94 -5.74 -19.64
CA ALA A 136 13.79 -6.45 -19.08
C ALA A 136 12.57 -6.41 -20.02
N ASP A 137 12.29 -5.26 -20.65
CA ASP A 137 11.21 -5.10 -21.62
C ASP A 137 11.36 -5.98 -22.87
N GLY A 138 12.61 -6.20 -23.31
CA GLY A 138 12.91 -7.08 -24.44
C GLY A 138 12.68 -8.55 -24.13
N LEU A 139 12.88 -8.93 -22.86
CA LEU A 139 12.80 -10.29 -22.35
C LEU A 139 11.39 -10.67 -21.86
N TYR A 140 10.67 -9.74 -21.26
CA TYR A 140 9.40 -10.01 -20.61
C TYR A 140 8.31 -10.41 -21.61
N ARG A 141 7.76 -11.61 -21.44
CA ARG A 141 6.65 -12.17 -22.25
C ARG A 141 5.49 -12.66 -21.38
N GLY A 142 5.33 -12.11 -20.18
CA GLY A 142 4.38 -12.63 -19.19
C GLY A 142 4.81 -14.01 -18.70
N ASP A 143 3.86 -14.94 -18.58
CA ASP A 143 4.10 -16.31 -18.14
C ASP A 143 5.04 -17.11 -19.07
N ASP A 144 5.29 -16.62 -20.30
CA ASP A 144 6.16 -17.23 -21.30
C ASP A 144 7.60 -16.66 -21.30
N THR A 145 8.01 -15.96 -20.25
CA THR A 145 9.38 -15.40 -20.15
C THR A 145 10.42 -16.54 -20.07
N ASP A 146 11.43 -16.51 -20.95
CA ASP A 146 12.42 -17.59 -21.03
C ASP A 146 13.30 -17.65 -19.76
N ALA A 147 13.30 -18.81 -19.10
CA ALA A 147 13.98 -18.98 -17.82
C ALA A 147 15.52 -18.89 -17.94
N ALA A 148 16.12 -19.20 -19.09
CA ALA A 148 17.56 -19.04 -19.28
C ALA A 148 17.92 -17.57 -19.44
N ALA A 149 17.14 -16.84 -20.25
CA ALA A 149 17.31 -15.41 -20.43
C ALA A 149 17.07 -14.63 -19.13
N GLU A 150 16.08 -15.03 -18.31
CA GLU A 150 15.89 -14.42 -16.98
C GLU A 150 17.10 -14.68 -16.06
N ARG A 151 17.65 -15.91 -16.03
CA ARG A 151 18.87 -16.20 -15.26
C ARG A 151 20.05 -15.34 -15.71
N ASP A 152 20.22 -15.17 -17.01
CA ASP A 152 21.27 -14.32 -17.56
C ASP A 152 21.06 -12.84 -17.21
N PHE A 153 19.81 -12.37 -17.22
CA PHE A 153 19.43 -11.02 -16.80
C PHE A 153 19.78 -10.77 -15.33
N ILE A 154 19.31 -11.62 -14.40
CA ILE A 154 19.56 -11.42 -12.96
C ILE A 154 21.04 -11.59 -12.61
N ALA A 155 21.82 -12.35 -13.40
CA ALA A 155 23.27 -12.42 -13.24
C ALA A 155 23.97 -11.10 -13.61
N ARG A 156 23.43 -10.34 -14.57
CA ARG A 156 23.91 -8.99 -14.93
C ARG A 156 23.41 -7.92 -13.95
N TRP A 157 22.20 -8.08 -13.44
CA TRP A 157 21.53 -7.14 -12.55
C TRP A 157 21.23 -7.77 -11.19
N PRO A 158 22.25 -8.08 -10.36
CA PRO A 158 22.08 -8.85 -9.13
C PRO A 158 21.21 -8.15 -8.07
N GLY A 159 21.07 -6.83 -8.14
CA GLY A 159 20.17 -6.06 -7.29
C GLY A 159 18.68 -6.21 -7.65
N LEU A 160 18.34 -6.79 -8.81
CA LEU A 160 16.97 -6.94 -9.27
C LEU A 160 16.47 -8.37 -9.07
N PRO A 161 15.22 -8.55 -8.62
CA PRO A 161 14.66 -9.87 -8.30
C PRO A 161 14.29 -10.71 -9.53
N THR A 162 13.56 -10.14 -10.50
CA THR A 162 13.08 -10.84 -11.71
C THR A 162 12.91 -9.86 -12.87
N VAL A 163 12.81 -10.38 -14.10
CA VAL A 163 12.52 -9.56 -15.29
C VAL A 163 11.13 -8.91 -15.18
N GLU A 164 10.14 -9.67 -14.70
CA GLU A 164 8.75 -9.20 -14.53
C GLU A 164 8.66 -7.97 -13.62
N LEU A 165 9.35 -7.99 -12.47
CA LEU A 165 9.27 -6.89 -11.51
C LEU A 165 9.86 -5.60 -12.09
N VAL A 166 10.94 -5.69 -12.86
CA VAL A 166 11.54 -4.53 -13.53
C VAL A 166 10.62 -3.96 -14.62
N ALA A 167 10.01 -4.85 -15.41
CA ALA A 167 9.14 -4.46 -16.52
C ALA A 167 7.76 -3.94 -16.06
N ARG A 168 7.23 -4.44 -14.93
CA ARG A 168 5.86 -4.15 -14.47
C ARG A 168 5.81 -3.40 -13.15
N ASP A 169 6.41 -3.96 -12.09
CA ASP A 169 6.17 -3.54 -10.72
C ASP A 169 7.10 -2.42 -10.25
N PHE A 170 8.20 -2.17 -10.97
CA PHE A 170 9.10 -1.01 -10.79
C PHE A 170 9.06 -0.08 -12.00
N SER A 171 8.05 -0.26 -12.86
CA SER A 171 8.00 0.28 -14.21
C SER A 171 8.10 1.81 -14.27
N ALA A 172 7.65 2.52 -13.24
CA ALA A 172 7.62 3.98 -13.21
C ALA A 172 8.62 4.58 -12.21
N TRP A 173 9.58 3.79 -11.73
CA TRP A 173 10.61 4.26 -10.80
C TRP A 173 11.48 5.36 -11.40
N ASN A 174 11.85 6.33 -10.56
CA ASN A 174 12.91 7.30 -10.81
C ASN A 174 13.52 7.81 -9.49
N GLU A 175 14.65 8.51 -9.58
CA GLU A 175 15.37 9.04 -8.42
C GLU A 175 14.59 10.10 -7.65
N GLU A 176 13.75 10.89 -8.33
CA GLU A 176 12.93 11.93 -7.71
C GLU A 176 11.89 11.31 -6.74
N GLN A 177 11.21 10.25 -7.16
CA GLN A 177 10.30 9.49 -6.30
C GLN A 177 11.03 8.93 -5.07
N ARG A 178 12.24 8.39 -5.27
CA ARG A 178 13.07 7.91 -4.16
C ARG A 178 13.40 9.01 -3.17
N ALA A 179 13.82 10.19 -3.64
CA ALA A 179 14.12 11.32 -2.77
C ALA A 179 12.91 11.75 -1.92
N TRP A 180 11.70 11.71 -2.50
CA TRP A 180 10.46 11.95 -1.77
C TRP A 180 10.14 10.88 -0.72
N VAL A 181 10.25 9.60 -1.08
CA VAL A 181 10.01 8.49 -0.14
C VAL A 181 11.00 8.54 1.02
N GLU A 182 12.29 8.73 0.74
CA GLU A 182 13.32 8.87 1.76
C GLU A 182 13.02 10.05 2.71
N HIS A 183 12.71 11.23 2.16
CA HIS A 183 12.38 12.39 2.98
C HIS A 183 11.19 12.11 3.91
N LEU A 184 10.11 11.54 3.37
CA LEU A 184 8.90 11.26 4.12
C LEU A 184 9.11 10.18 5.19
N LEU A 185 9.98 9.20 4.96
CA LEU A 185 10.41 8.24 5.96
C LEU A 185 11.18 8.93 7.10
N ARG A 186 12.20 9.74 6.77
CA ARG A 186 13.01 10.45 7.76
C ARG A 186 12.19 11.47 8.57
N ALA A 187 11.20 12.09 7.94
CA ALA A 187 10.24 12.99 8.60
C ALA A 187 9.15 12.25 9.40
N ARG A 188 9.17 10.90 9.45
CA ARG A 188 8.13 10.06 10.06
C ARG A 188 6.73 10.32 9.51
N ARG A 189 6.66 10.77 8.27
CA ARG A 189 5.42 11.10 7.56
C ARG A 189 4.79 9.86 6.95
N PHE A 190 5.62 9.00 6.37
CA PHE A 190 5.24 7.63 6.05
C PHE A 190 5.22 6.75 7.30
N ARG A 191 4.19 5.93 7.44
CA ARG A 191 4.00 5.00 8.57
C ARG A 191 3.75 3.58 8.05
N VAL A 192 3.95 2.61 8.93
CA VAL A 192 3.64 1.20 8.67
C VAL A 192 2.16 0.91 8.93
N ALA A 193 1.63 1.50 10.00
CA ALA A 193 0.25 1.29 10.41
C ALA A 193 -0.33 2.50 11.15
N HIS A 194 -1.65 2.61 11.14
CA HIS A 194 -2.43 3.63 11.83
C HIS A 194 -3.54 2.99 12.66
N ALA A 195 -3.66 3.37 13.93
CA ALA A 195 -4.76 2.94 14.78
C ALA A 195 -5.93 3.92 14.65
N ALA A 196 -6.98 3.50 13.96
CA ALA A 196 -8.20 4.29 13.75
C ALA A 196 -9.24 4.09 14.87
N GLY A 197 -9.00 3.15 15.78
CA GLY A 197 -9.82 2.88 16.96
C GLY A 197 -9.12 1.90 17.90
N ALA A 198 -9.78 1.49 18.99
CA ALA A 198 -9.17 0.59 19.98
C ALA A 198 -8.76 -0.78 19.37
N ALA A 199 -9.57 -1.29 18.44
CA ALA A 199 -9.38 -2.58 17.79
C ALA A 199 -9.44 -2.46 16.24
N LEU A 200 -9.20 -1.26 15.71
CA LEU A 200 -9.23 -0.99 14.28
C LEU A 200 -7.87 -0.47 13.81
N LEU A 201 -7.14 -1.32 13.08
CA LEU A 201 -5.82 -1.04 12.54
C LEU A 201 -5.93 -0.85 11.02
N VAL A 202 -5.23 0.16 10.48
CA VAL A 202 -5.07 0.37 9.04
C VAL A 202 -3.60 0.14 8.69
N LEU A 203 -3.32 -0.68 7.68
CA LEU A 203 -1.97 -1.04 7.22
C LEU A 203 -2.03 -1.58 5.79
N HIS A 204 -0.90 -1.77 5.12
CA HIS A 204 -0.92 -2.16 3.71
C HIS A 204 -1.47 -3.57 3.45
N ALA A 205 -0.81 -4.62 3.97
CA ALA A 205 -1.14 -6.00 3.60
C ALA A 205 -1.67 -6.90 4.73
N GLY A 206 -1.59 -6.44 5.97
CA GLY A 206 -2.02 -7.18 7.16
C GLY A 206 -0.86 -7.77 7.97
N VAL A 207 -1.15 -8.08 9.23
CA VAL A 207 -0.25 -8.76 10.17
C VAL A 207 -0.95 -9.95 10.82
N THR A 208 -0.17 -10.99 11.07
CA THR A 208 -0.57 -12.19 11.82
C THR A 208 0.02 -12.19 13.21
N ARG A 209 -0.36 -13.19 14.01
CA ARG A 209 0.22 -13.42 15.34
C ARG A 209 1.75 -13.55 15.28
N GLU A 210 2.28 -14.25 14.29
CA GLU A 210 3.71 -14.44 14.08
C GLU A 210 4.43 -13.11 13.83
N ASP A 211 3.82 -12.22 13.02
CA ASP A 211 4.39 -10.91 12.74
C ASP A 211 4.42 -10.03 14.02
N LEU A 212 3.42 -10.19 14.89
CA LEU A 212 3.37 -9.52 16.20
C LEU A 212 4.37 -10.11 17.21
N GLU A 213 4.59 -11.44 17.18
CA GLU A 213 5.61 -12.12 18.00
C GLU A 213 7.01 -11.63 17.65
N VAL A 214 7.36 -11.51 16.36
CA VAL A 214 8.73 -11.11 15.94
C VAL A 214 9.07 -9.66 16.28
N VAL A 215 8.07 -8.79 16.44
CA VAL A 215 8.26 -7.41 16.92
C VAL A 215 8.23 -7.31 18.45
N GLY A 216 8.03 -8.43 19.15
CA GLY A 216 8.04 -8.51 20.61
C GLY A 216 6.79 -7.93 21.27
N LEU A 217 5.65 -7.94 20.59
CA LEU A 217 4.39 -7.49 21.19
C LEU A 217 3.76 -8.63 22.00
N GLU A 218 3.47 -8.37 23.28
CA GLU A 218 2.79 -9.32 24.17
C GLU A 218 1.40 -9.72 23.66
N ARG A 219 1.03 -10.98 23.88
CA ARG A 219 -0.18 -11.61 23.32
C ARG A 219 -1.46 -10.90 23.71
N GLU A 220 -1.53 -10.41 24.94
CA GLU A 220 -2.69 -9.72 25.50
C GLU A 220 -2.95 -8.38 24.80
N ARG A 221 -1.97 -7.86 24.06
CA ARG A 221 -2.03 -6.58 23.34
C ARG A 221 -2.27 -6.74 21.85
N TRP A 222 -2.43 -7.96 21.33
CA TRP A 222 -2.60 -8.17 19.89
C TRP A 222 -3.92 -7.64 19.34
N ALA A 223 -4.95 -7.52 20.18
CA ALA A 223 -6.23 -6.89 19.81
C ALA A 223 -6.22 -5.35 19.98
N ASP A 224 -5.18 -4.77 20.60
CA ASP A 224 -5.04 -3.33 20.78
C ASP A 224 -4.35 -2.73 19.55
N ALA A 225 -5.14 -2.10 18.69
CA ALA A 225 -4.65 -1.53 17.43
C ALA A 225 -3.60 -0.42 17.68
N ARG A 226 -3.68 0.33 18.79
CA ARG A 226 -2.66 1.33 19.13
C ARG A 226 -1.36 0.64 19.51
N ALA A 227 -1.42 -0.39 20.36
CA ALA A 227 -0.23 -1.17 20.72
C ALA A 227 0.45 -1.79 19.49
N VAL A 228 -0.34 -2.35 18.58
CA VAL A 228 0.15 -2.92 17.32
C VAL A 228 0.78 -1.84 16.44
N ALA A 229 0.09 -0.72 16.20
CA ALA A 229 0.62 0.39 15.40
C ALA A 229 1.92 0.95 15.98
N ASP A 230 2.01 1.13 17.30
CA ASP A 230 3.20 1.63 17.98
C ASP A 230 4.37 0.65 17.86
N ALA A 231 4.12 -0.66 17.99
CA ALA A 231 5.16 -1.67 17.83
C ALA A 231 5.73 -1.70 16.41
N LEU A 232 4.85 -1.74 15.40
CA LEU A 232 5.23 -1.78 13.98
C LEU A 232 5.95 -0.49 13.55
N ASN A 233 5.38 0.66 13.89
CA ASN A 233 6.01 1.93 13.56
C ASN A 233 7.30 2.16 14.35
N GLY A 234 7.41 1.65 15.57
CA GLY A 234 8.64 1.71 16.35
C GLY A 234 9.80 0.96 15.70
N VAL A 235 9.54 -0.17 15.02
CA VAL A 235 10.56 -0.86 14.21
C VAL A 235 11.01 0.02 13.05
N MET A 236 10.07 0.63 12.32
CA MET A 236 10.38 1.58 11.24
C MET A 236 11.21 2.76 11.74
N ASP A 237 10.73 3.46 12.76
CA ASP A 237 11.37 4.69 13.28
C ASP A 237 12.81 4.43 13.74
N ARG A 238 13.07 3.29 14.41
CA ARG A 238 14.43 2.90 14.80
C ARG A 238 15.31 2.54 13.61
N THR A 239 14.75 1.83 12.63
CA THR A 239 15.49 1.39 11.44
C THR A 239 15.87 2.60 10.59
N VAL A 240 14.93 3.50 10.30
CA VAL A 240 15.19 4.72 9.53
C VAL A 240 16.17 5.65 10.25
N ALA A 241 16.11 5.74 11.58
CA ALA A 241 17.07 6.53 12.35
C ALA A 241 18.51 5.98 12.26
N ALA A 242 18.66 4.65 12.11
CA ALA A 242 19.96 3.99 11.95
C ALA A 242 20.40 3.87 10.47
N TRP A 243 19.52 4.20 9.53
CA TRP A 243 19.74 3.99 8.10
C TRP A 243 20.58 5.13 7.49
N THR A 244 21.77 4.75 7.01
CA THR A 244 22.78 5.65 6.42
C THR A 244 22.86 5.54 4.91
N ASP A 245 22.86 4.31 4.40
CA ASP A 245 23.13 3.95 3.01
C ASP A 245 22.55 2.56 2.69
N GLY A 246 22.53 2.23 1.40
CA GLY A 246 22.04 0.96 0.87
C GLY A 246 20.53 0.71 1.05
N PRO A 247 20.06 -0.51 0.78
CA PRO A 247 18.65 -0.88 0.90
C PRO A 247 18.10 -0.73 2.34
N LEU A 248 16.95 -0.09 2.47
CA LEU A 248 16.18 -0.06 3.71
C LEU A 248 15.55 -1.43 3.97
N VAL A 249 16.01 -2.09 5.03
CA VAL A 249 15.50 -3.39 5.49
C VAL A 249 14.89 -3.22 6.88
N LEU A 250 13.59 -3.48 7.05
CA LEU A 250 12.96 -3.47 8.39
C LEU A 250 13.13 -4.87 8.99
N PRO A 251 13.99 -5.05 10.01
CA PRO A 251 14.31 -6.38 10.50
C PRO A 251 13.06 -7.20 10.85
N ARG A 252 12.95 -8.38 10.26
CA ARG A 252 11.83 -9.34 10.41
C ARG A 252 10.47 -8.90 9.84
N LEU A 253 10.30 -7.64 9.48
CA LEU A 253 9.05 -7.11 8.89
C LEU A 253 9.11 -6.91 7.38
N HIS A 254 10.29 -6.67 6.83
CA HIS A 254 10.53 -6.38 5.43
C HIS A 254 11.89 -6.91 5.00
N HIS A 255 11.95 -7.58 3.86
CA HIS A 255 13.20 -7.88 3.17
C HIS A 255 13.04 -7.55 1.68
N PRO A 256 13.84 -6.62 1.12
CA PRO A 256 13.76 -6.26 -0.28
C PRO A 256 14.18 -7.45 -1.14
N GLY A 257 13.57 -7.58 -2.31
CA GLY A 257 13.94 -8.60 -3.29
C GLY A 257 15.27 -8.32 -3.99
N ASN A 258 15.93 -9.37 -4.46
CA ASN A 258 17.13 -9.33 -5.32
C ASN A 258 17.33 -10.69 -5.99
N ALA A 259 18.36 -10.84 -6.81
CA ALA A 259 18.62 -12.08 -7.55
C ALA A 259 18.86 -13.30 -6.64
N ALA A 260 19.41 -13.11 -5.44
CA ALA A 260 19.76 -14.20 -4.51
C ALA A 260 18.57 -14.65 -3.66
N SER A 261 17.70 -13.72 -3.24
CA SER A 261 16.54 -14.01 -2.38
C SER A 261 15.20 -14.06 -3.12
N GLY A 262 15.18 -13.72 -4.41
CA GLY A 262 13.96 -13.58 -5.20
C GLY A 262 13.18 -12.31 -4.83
N GLU A 263 11.86 -12.35 -5.03
CA GLU A 263 10.97 -11.21 -4.76
C GLU A 263 10.98 -10.76 -3.29
N GLY A 264 10.65 -9.48 -3.04
CA GLY A 264 10.55 -8.93 -1.68
C GLY A 264 9.52 -9.65 -0.80
N THR A 265 9.78 -9.69 0.50
CA THR A 265 8.95 -10.40 1.49
C THR A 265 8.64 -9.55 2.72
N GLY A 266 7.61 -9.93 3.48
CA GLY A 266 7.24 -9.27 4.72
C GLY A 266 5.85 -8.63 4.68
N ILE A 267 5.50 -7.90 5.73
CA ILE A 267 4.13 -7.41 6.01
C ILE A 267 3.60 -6.38 5.00
N PHE A 268 4.39 -6.02 4.00
CA PHE A 268 4.01 -5.17 2.87
C PHE A 268 3.68 -5.98 1.60
N TYR A 269 4.09 -7.25 1.52
CA TYR A 269 3.86 -8.10 0.34
C TYR A 269 2.84 -9.21 0.59
N GLN A 270 2.52 -9.45 1.85
CA GLN A 270 1.74 -10.59 2.30
C GLN A 270 0.35 -10.65 1.64
N ARG A 271 -0.06 -11.84 1.22
CA ARG A 271 -1.42 -12.11 0.73
C ARG A 271 -2.00 -13.30 1.48
N PRO A 272 -3.28 -13.29 1.86
CA PRO A 272 -3.89 -14.45 2.50
C PRO A 272 -3.91 -15.63 1.50
N SER A 273 -3.64 -16.84 1.98
CA SER A 273 -3.74 -18.07 1.18
C SER A 273 -4.15 -19.25 2.05
N LEU A 274 -5.03 -20.08 1.49
CA LEU A 274 -5.40 -21.39 2.03
C LEU A 274 -5.01 -22.52 1.07
N GLN A 275 -4.27 -22.22 0.01
CA GLN A 275 -3.83 -23.20 -0.97
C GLN A 275 -2.83 -24.19 -0.35
N ALA A 276 -2.99 -25.48 -0.65
CA ALA A 276 -2.14 -26.53 -0.08
C ALA A 276 -0.67 -26.37 -0.47
N GLU A 277 -0.39 -25.90 -1.70
CA GLU A 277 0.95 -25.60 -2.19
C GLU A 277 1.67 -24.47 -1.44
N ASP A 278 0.91 -23.59 -0.76
CA ASP A 278 1.48 -22.50 0.03
C ASP A 278 1.74 -22.91 1.50
N ALA A 279 1.50 -24.16 1.89
CA ALA A 279 1.57 -24.60 3.29
C ALA A 279 2.94 -24.34 3.96
N GLU A 280 4.05 -24.40 3.22
CA GLU A 280 5.36 -23.99 3.75
C GLU A 280 5.58 -22.47 3.69
N ARG A 281 5.11 -21.83 2.62
CA ARG A 281 5.26 -20.38 2.39
C ARG A 281 4.58 -19.53 3.46
N VAL A 282 3.56 -20.08 4.14
CA VAL A 282 2.85 -19.38 5.23
C VAL A 282 3.53 -19.47 6.60
N ARG A 283 4.54 -20.35 6.81
CA ARG A 283 5.12 -20.62 8.14
C ARG A 283 6.28 -19.70 8.55
N GLY A 284 7.00 -19.12 7.59
CA GLY A 284 8.19 -18.29 7.86
C GLY A 284 7.87 -16.83 8.22
N THR A 285 8.85 -16.07 8.70
CA THR A 285 8.73 -14.60 8.79
C THR A 285 10.10 -13.99 8.50
N PRO A 286 10.23 -13.04 7.55
CA PRO A 286 9.20 -12.49 6.67
C PRO A 286 8.73 -13.50 5.57
N ARG A 287 7.55 -13.27 4.99
CA ARG A 287 6.93 -14.13 3.95
C ARG A 287 6.00 -13.33 3.01
N ARG A 288 5.59 -13.90 1.87
CA ARG A 288 4.64 -13.30 0.89
C ARG A 288 3.22 -13.88 0.95
N ARG A 289 3.02 -14.97 1.69
CA ARG A 289 1.71 -15.63 1.89
C ARG A 289 1.48 -15.80 3.37
N PHE A 290 0.25 -15.74 3.85
CA PHE A 290 -0.06 -16.10 5.23
C PHE A 290 -1.37 -16.85 5.31
N ASP A 291 -1.50 -17.66 6.36
CA ASP A 291 -2.75 -18.34 6.67
C ASP A 291 -3.68 -17.36 7.39
N PRO A 292 -4.83 -16.96 6.80
CA PRO A 292 -5.75 -16.03 7.43
C PRO A 292 -6.28 -16.51 8.79
N ARG A 293 -6.28 -17.82 9.08
CA ARG A 293 -6.66 -18.34 10.42
C ARG A 293 -5.70 -17.91 11.54
N ARG A 294 -4.53 -17.40 11.18
CA ARG A 294 -3.50 -16.90 12.09
C ARG A 294 -3.61 -15.40 12.37
N LEU A 295 -4.65 -14.73 11.87
CA LEU A 295 -4.92 -13.34 12.22
C LEU A 295 -5.16 -13.19 13.75
N PRO A 296 -4.77 -12.06 14.35
CA PRO A 296 -5.01 -11.78 15.77
C PRO A 296 -6.51 -11.58 16.02
N LEU A 297 -7.10 -12.44 16.88
CA LEU A 297 -8.52 -12.34 17.23
C LEU A 297 -8.81 -11.04 17.97
N GLY A 298 -10.00 -10.48 17.76
CA GLY A 298 -10.43 -9.22 18.33
C GLY A 298 -9.85 -7.99 17.63
N LEU A 299 -9.06 -8.16 16.56
CA LEU A 299 -8.54 -7.06 15.75
C LEU A 299 -9.22 -7.02 14.37
N THR A 300 -9.70 -5.84 13.97
CA THR A 300 -10.06 -5.52 12.59
C THR A 300 -8.88 -4.83 11.90
N GLN A 301 -8.47 -5.35 10.75
CA GLN A 301 -7.41 -4.81 9.91
C GLN A 301 -7.99 -4.28 8.59
N VAL A 302 -7.84 -2.99 8.31
CA VAL A 302 -8.17 -2.38 7.03
C VAL A 302 -6.91 -2.38 6.17
N VAL A 303 -6.96 -3.06 5.03
CA VAL A 303 -5.80 -3.33 4.17
C VAL A 303 -5.98 -2.79 2.77
N GLY A 304 -4.94 -2.13 2.27
CA GLY A 304 -4.85 -1.59 0.91
C GLY A 304 -4.21 -2.55 -0.07
N HIS A 305 -3.95 -3.81 0.29
CA HIS A 305 -3.32 -4.78 -0.60
C HIS A 305 -4.23 -5.96 -0.90
N THR A 306 -4.08 -6.50 -2.10
CA THR A 306 -4.73 -7.70 -2.65
C THR A 306 -6.12 -7.45 -3.25
N ARG A 307 -6.13 -7.28 -4.57
CA ARG A 307 -7.33 -7.27 -5.42
C ARG A 307 -8.21 -8.50 -5.24
N ASP A 308 -9.50 -8.33 -5.51
CA ASP A 308 -10.51 -9.39 -5.35
C ASP A 308 -10.15 -10.65 -6.13
N LYS A 309 -9.71 -10.48 -7.39
CA LYS A 309 -9.22 -11.57 -8.24
C LYS A 309 -8.24 -12.48 -7.48
N ARG A 310 -7.28 -11.89 -6.77
CA ARG A 310 -6.24 -12.65 -6.09
C ARG A 310 -6.73 -13.31 -4.80
N VAL A 311 -7.65 -12.69 -4.07
CA VAL A 311 -8.28 -13.34 -2.91
C VAL A 311 -9.16 -14.51 -3.35
N ARG A 312 -9.91 -14.36 -4.45
CA ARG A 312 -10.71 -15.44 -5.04
C ARG A 312 -9.86 -16.64 -5.46
N GLU A 313 -8.68 -16.38 -6.05
CA GLU A 313 -7.72 -17.43 -6.40
C GLU A 313 -7.15 -18.15 -5.18
N LEU A 314 -6.78 -17.42 -4.12
CA LEU A 314 -5.98 -17.96 -3.01
C LEU A 314 -6.78 -18.46 -1.80
N VAL A 315 -8.02 -18.00 -1.62
CA VAL A 315 -8.77 -18.21 -0.37
C VAL A 315 -10.18 -18.74 -0.63
N SER A 316 -10.95 -18.08 -1.48
CA SER A 316 -12.39 -18.35 -1.61
C SER A 316 -12.86 -18.17 -3.07
N PRO A 317 -12.73 -19.21 -3.92
CA PRO A 317 -13.13 -19.16 -5.32
C PRO A 317 -14.56 -18.65 -5.51
N GLY A 318 -14.76 -17.77 -6.49
CA GLY A 318 -16.04 -17.11 -6.72
C GLY A 318 -15.93 -15.93 -7.68
N PRO A 319 -17.04 -15.18 -7.89
CA PRO A 319 -17.04 -14.04 -8.81
C PRO A 319 -16.14 -12.91 -8.32
N VAL A 320 -15.43 -12.31 -9.28
CA VAL A 320 -14.55 -11.15 -9.08
C VAL A 320 -15.33 -9.86 -9.30
N ARG A 321 -15.11 -8.87 -8.44
CA ARG A 321 -15.66 -7.51 -8.54
C ARG A 321 -14.59 -6.48 -8.20
N ASP A 322 -14.34 -5.57 -9.13
CA ASP A 322 -13.55 -4.36 -8.88
C ASP A 322 -14.47 -3.25 -8.29
N GLY A 323 -13.87 -2.20 -7.74
CA GLY A 323 -14.53 -1.03 -7.16
C GLY A 323 -15.05 -1.23 -5.73
N VAL A 324 -15.44 -2.44 -5.34
CA VAL A 324 -16.12 -2.68 -4.05
C VAL A 324 -15.19 -2.99 -2.89
N LEU A 325 -15.60 -2.58 -1.69
CA LEU A 325 -15.06 -3.09 -0.44
C LEU A 325 -15.27 -4.59 -0.35
N ARG A 326 -14.33 -5.29 0.29
CA ARG A 326 -14.43 -6.72 0.61
C ARG A 326 -14.04 -6.94 2.04
N HIS A 327 -14.43 -8.08 2.60
CA HIS A 327 -13.97 -8.48 3.92
C HIS A 327 -13.74 -9.98 4.03
N LEU A 328 -12.83 -10.34 4.92
CA LEU A 328 -12.55 -11.68 5.38
C LEU A 328 -12.77 -11.74 6.90
N VAL A 329 -13.46 -12.78 7.38
CA VAL A 329 -13.68 -13.05 8.82
C VAL A 329 -13.16 -14.43 9.17
N THR A 330 -12.54 -14.56 10.35
CA THR A 330 -12.10 -15.86 10.87
C THR A 330 -12.13 -15.92 12.38
N GLU A 331 -12.56 -17.06 12.91
CA GLU A 331 -12.46 -17.43 14.33
C GLU A 331 -11.19 -18.28 14.62
N GLY A 332 -10.27 -18.35 13.65
CA GLY A 332 -9.04 -19.13 13.75
C GLY A 332 -9.15 -20.58 13.25
N THR A 333 -10.32 -21.01 12.78
CA THR A 333 -10.53 -22.34 12.19
C THR A 333 -11.13 -22.26 10.79
N ARG A 334 -12.16 -21.42 10.62
CA ARG A 334 -12.87 -21.16 9.36
C ARG A 334 -12.56 -19.76 8.86
N VAL A 335 -12.71 -19.58 7.55
CA VAL A 335 -12.48 -18.31 6.87
C VAL A 335 -13.65 -18.04 5.95
N GLU A 336 -14.31 -16.90 6.16
CA GLU A 336 -15.40 -16.42 5.34
C GLU A 336 -14.92 -15.20 4.56
N TYR A 337 -15.35 -15.08 3.30
CA TYR A 337 -14.99 -13.96 2.44
C TYR A 337 -16.20 -13.48 1.64
N ALA A 338 -16.48 -12.19 1.69
CA ALA A 338 -17.63 -11.58 1.03
C ALA A 338 -17.34 -10.15 0.55
N HIS A 339 -18.16 -9.70 -0.41
CA HIS A 339 -18.18 -8.31 -0.86
C HIS A 339 -18.97 -7.43 0.13
N GLY A 340 -18.64 -6.15 0.17
CA GLY A 340 -19.19 -5.15 1.08
C GLY A 340 -18.45 -5.05 2.42
N PRO A 341 -18.87 -4.12 3.30
CA PRO A 341 -18.32 -4.00 4.65
C PRO A 341 -18.69 -5.21 5.52
N PRO A 342 -17.89 -5.52 6.56
CA PRO A 342 -18.18 -6.63 7.46
C PRO A 342 -19.46 -6.40 8.27
N ARG A 343 -20.02 -7.50 8.78
CA ARG A 343 -21.03 -7.46 9.85
C ARG A 343 -20.36 -7.10 11.17
N ASP A 344 -21.18 -6.79 12.18
CA ASP A 344 -20.68 -6.61 13.54
C ASP A 344 -20.04 -7.92 14.02
N THR A 345 -18.82 -7.82 14.54
CA THR A 345 -17.95 -8.94 14.90
C THR A 345 -17.49 -8.80 16.34
N GLY A 346 -17.22 -9.94 16.99
CA GLY A 346 -16.85 -10.02 18.39
C GLY A 346 -15.35 -10.20 18.65
N PRO A 347 -14.93 -10.21 19.93
CA PRO A 347 -13.52 -10.39 20.31
C PRO A 347 -12.94 -11.77 19.95
N SER A 348 -13.79 -12.75 19.61
CA SER A 348 -13.39 -14.08 19.14
C SER A 348 -13.10 -14.15 17.65
N GLU A 349 -13.32 -13.06 16.91
CA GLU A 349 -13.17 -13.00 15.46
C GLU A 349 -12.05 -12.03 15.10
N ALA A 350 -11.26 -12.40 14.09
CA ALA A 350 -10.38 -11.47 13.40
C ALA A 350 -11.03 -11.08 12.07
N VAL A 351 -10.92 -9.81 11.70
CA VAL A 351 -11.50 -9.26 10.48
C VAL A 351 -10.44 -8.59 9.65
N MET A 352 -10.48 -8.79 8.34
CA MET A 352 -9.68 -8.04 7.38
C MET A 352 -10.60 -7.39 6.35
N VAL A 353 -10.59 -6.06 6.26
CA VAL A 353 -11.36 -5.26 5.29
C VAL A 353 -10.43 -4.82 4.19
N PHE A 354 -10.71 -5.19 2.94
CA PHE A 354 -9.86 -4.86 1.80
C PHE A 354 -10.39 -3.62 1.07
N THR A 355 -9.56 -2.59 0.96
CA THR A 355 -9.84 -1.32 0.29
C THR A 355 -9.18 -1.18 -1.08
N ASP A 356 -8.37 -2.16 -1.51
CA ASP A 356 -7.85 -2.25 -2.89
C ASP A 356 -8.96 -2.61 -3.89
N GLY A 357 -9.76 -1.61 -4.28
CA GLY A 357 -10.82 -1.77 -5.27
C GLY A 357 -10.31 -1.82 -6.71
N ALA A 358 -9.01 -2.00 -6.96
CA ALA A 358 -8.40 -1.83 -8.28
C ALA A 358 -8.72 -0.47 -8.91
N MET A 359 -8.31 0.62 -8.27
CA MET A 359 -8.80 1.99 -8.54
C MET A 359 -8.71 2.44 -10.00
N ARG A 360 -7.69 1.98 -10.72
CA ARG A 360 -7.49 2.22 -12.15
C ARG A 360 -8.56 1.57 -13.02
N GLU A 361 -9.09 0.44 -12.57
CA GLU A 361 -10.10 -0.35 -13.27
C GLU A 361 -11.51 0.18 -12.97
N GLY A 362 -12.46 -0.14 -13.85
CA GLY A 362 -13.88 0.18 -13.66
C GLY A 362 -14.21 1.68 -13.68
N ARG A 363 -15.38 2.03 -13.14
CA ARG A 363 -15.89 3.41 -13.10
C ARG A 363 -15.59 4.08 -11.76
N ALA A 364 -15.38 5.39 -11.76
CA ALA A 364 -15.04 6.13 -10.54
C ALA A 364 -16.21 6.13 -9.55
N GLU A 365 -17.45 6.15 -10.07
CA GLU A 365 -18.67 6.14 -9.25
C GLU A 365 -18.90 4.81 -8.52
N ASP A 366 -18.27 3.73 -8.99
CA ASP A 366 -18.39 2.39 -8.40
C ASP A 366 -17.29 2.12 -7.34
N PHE A 367 -16.30 3.01 -7.21
CA PHE A 367 -15.18 2.82 -6.29
C PHE A 367 -15.59 3.22 -4.86
N GLU A 368 -15.59 2.27 -3.93
CA GLU A 368 -15.99 2.48 -2.55
C GLU A 368 -14.77 2.84 -1.68
N LEU A 369 -14.86 3.97 -0.97
CA LEU A 369 -13.96 4.31 0.13
C LEU A 369 -14.48 3.76 1.46
N PHE A 370 -13.60 3.49 2.43
CA PHE A 370 -14.01 2.96 3.73
C PHE A 370 -14.09 4.06 4.79
N ASP A 371 -15.26 4.23 5.40
CA ASP A 371 -15.47 5.09 6.56
C ASP A 371 -14.99 4.38 7.83
N LEU A 372 -13.96 4.92 8.47
CA LEU A 372 -13.32 4.32 9.64
C LEU A 372 -14.18 4.45 10.91
N GLU A 373 -15.11 5.41 10.96
CA GLU A 373 -16.01 5.62 12.09
C GLU A 373 -17.21 4.69 12.01
N THR A 374 -17.89 4.68 10.87
CA THR A 374 -19.13 3.89 10.68
C THR A 374 -18.85 2.46 10.25
N ARG A 375 -17.62 2.16 9.80
CA ARG A 375 -17.20 0.86 9.25
C ARG A 375 -18.04 0.43 8.05
N ARG A 376 -18.40 1.39 7.21
CA ARG A 376 -19.20 1.22 5.98
C ARG A 376 -18.51 1.86 4.78
N ALA A 377 -19.08 1.65 3.60
CA ALA A 377 -18.69 2.44 2.43
C ALA A 377 -19.08 3.91 2.64
N VAL A 378 -18.21 4.84 2.25
CA VAL A 378 -18.53 6.26 2.21
C VAL A 378 -19.57 6.49 1.11
N PRO A 379 -20.73 7.12 1.39
CA PRO A 379 -21.71 7.41 0.35
C PRO A 379 -21.15 8.40 -0.68
N LEU A 380 -21.70 8.37 -1.89
CA LEU A 380 -21.46 9.43 -2.87
C LEU A 380 -22.11 10.73 -2.37
N ALA A 381 -21.46 11.86 -2.62
CA ALA A 381 -22.04 13.18 -2.41
C ALA A 381 -23.24 13.34 -3.35
N SER A 382 -24.34 13.86 -2.81
CA SER A 382 -25.58 14.15 -3.55
C SER A 382 -25.47 15.38 -4.42
#